data_AF-A0A2S8NS95-F1
#
_entry.id   AF-A0A2S8NS95-F1
#
_cell.length_a   1.000
_cell.length_b   1.000
_cell.length_c   1.000
_cell.angle_alpha   90.00
_cell.angle_beta   90.00
_cell.angle_gamma   90.00
#
_symmetry.space_group_name_H-M   'P 1'
#
loop_
_entity.id
_entity.type
_entity.pdbx_description
1 polymer ?
#
loop_
_entity_poly.entity_id
_entity_poly.type
_entity_poly.pdbx_seq_one_letter_code
_entity_poly.pdbx_strand_id
1 'polypeptide(L)'
;MRRASYIDTKIDYDQNDVQKDQRREKQWKIENHPGRLALKQWEKHWKSSWFENLTKEKQKEYKLITNKLALDKKKFELVRVRQEWKRNWYNNLDKEKQCEYKKGVEQIKKEHNL
;
A
#
# COMPACT_ATOMS: atom_id res chain seq x y z
N MET A 1 -26.71 -59.77 -8.08
CA MET A 1 -27.81 -58.79 -7.97
C MET A 1 -27.33 -57.58 -7.16
N ARG A 2 -27.78 -56.38 -7.55
CA ARG A 2 -27.31 -55.03 -7.17
C ARG A 2 -27.39 -54.68 -5.68
N ARG A 3 -26.41 -53.91 -5.20
CA ARG A 3 -26.64 -52.57 -4.60
C ARG A 3 -25.31 -51.80 -4.51
N ALA A 4 -24.97 -51.06 -5.57
CA ALA A 4 -24.07 -49.93 -5.42
C ALA A 4 -24.84 -48.85 -4.66
N SER A 5 -24.42 -48.55 -3.44
CA SER A 5 -24.88 -47.38 -2.71
C SER A 5 -24.31 -46.16 -3.42
N TYR A 6 -25.06 -45.63 -4.40
CA TYR A 6 -24.79 -44.33 -4.99
C TYR A 6 -24.98 -43.31 -3.86
N ILE A 7 -23.87 -42.93 -3.20
CA ILE A 7 -23.89 -41.78 -2.33
C ILE A 7 -24.22 -40.62 -3.26
N ASP A 8 -25.46 -40.13 -3.16
CA ASP A 8 -25.92 -38.91 -3.80
C ASP A 8 -25.18 -37.75 -3.13
N THR A 9 -23.90 -37.57 -3.46
CA THR A 9 -23.20 -36.32 -3.21
C THR A 9 -23.75 -35.31 -4.21
N LYS A 10 -24.98 -34.87 -3.98
CA LYS A 10 -25.37 -33.50 -4.27
C LYS A 10 -24.41 -32.63 -3.45
N ILE A 11 -23.26 -32.35 -4.03
CA ILE A 11 -22.40 -31.29 -3.52
C ILE A 11 -23.26 -30.04 -3.69
N ASP A 12 -23.79 -29.55 -2.58
CA ASP A 12 -24.53 -28.30 -2.48
C ASP A 12 -23.67 -27.20 -3.10
N TYR A 13 -23.94 -26.87 -4.36
CA TYR A 13 -23.37 -25.69 -5.00
C TYR A 13 -23.63 -24.43 -4.16
N ASP A 14 -24.71 -24.44 -3.36
CA ASP A 14 -25.15 -23.38 -2.47
C ASP A 14 -24.19 -23.14 -1.26
N GLN A 15 -23.60 -24.20 -0.67
CA GLN A 15 -22.67 -24.03 0.46
C GLN A 15 -21.35 -23.36 0.04
N ASN A 16 -20.88 -23.61 -1.19
CA ASN A 16 -19.66 -23.00 -1.70
C ASN A 16 -19.83 -21.51 -1.97
N ASP A 17 -20.99 -21.09 -2.49
CA ASP A 17 -21.29 -19.68 -2.76
C ASP A 17 -21.52 -18.91 -1.45
N VAL A 18 -22.24 -19.48 -0.48
CA VAL A 18 -22.40 -18.89 0.87
C VAL A 18 -21.04 -18.69 1.56
N GLN A 19 -20.13 -19.66 1.48
CA GLN A 19 -18.78 -19.52 2.04
C GLN A 19 -17.91 -18.52 1.27
N LYS A 20 -18.14 -18.34 -0.02
CA LYS A 20 -17.43 -17.36 -0.86
C LYS A 20 -17.88 -15.94 -0.53
N ASP A 21 -19.17 -15.73 -0.32
CA ASP A 21 -19.70 -14.43 0.07
C ASP A 21 -19.32 -14.05 1.49
N GLN A 22 -19.34 -14.99 2.44
CA GLN A 22 -18.78 -14.76 3.78
C GLN A 22 -17.28 -14.41 3.76
N ARG A 23 -16.50 -15.04 2.86
CA ARG A 23 -15.07 -14.69 2.68
C ARG A 23 -14.90 -13.28 2.11
N ARG A 24 -15.71 -12.90 1.12
CA ARG A 24 -15.73 -11.55 0.56
C ARG A 24 -16.13 -10.51 1.60
N GLU A 25 -17.16 -10.79 2.39
CA GLU A 25 -17.63 -9.88 3.43
C GLU A 25 -16.58 -9.70 4.54
N LYS A 26 -15.93 -10.78 4.97
CA LYS A 26 -14.79 -10.71 5.91
C LYS A 26 -13.64 -9.89 5.33
N GLN A 27 -13.25 -10.12 4.08
CA GLN A 27 -12.20 -9.32 3.43
C GLN A 27 -12.60 -7.85 3.33
N TRP A 28 -13.84 -7.56 2.92
CA TRP A 28 -14.36 -6.21 2.81
C TRP A 28 -14.34 -5.49 4.15
N LYS A 29 -14.72 -6.16 5.25
CA LYS A 29 -14.64 -5.62 6.62
C LYS A 29 -13.20 -5.28 7.01
N ILE A 30 -12.22 -6.12 6.65
CA ILE A 30 -10.80 -5.84 6.92
C ILE A 30 -10.26 -4.70 6.03
N GLU A 31 -10.68 -4.61 4.77
CA GLU A 31 -10.24 -3.57 3.84
C GLU A 31 -10.81 -2.19 4.17
N ASN A 32 -12.06 -2.14 4.63
CA ASN A 32 -12.78 -0.93 4.99
C ASN A 32 -12.74 -0.61 6.49
N HIS A 33 -11.94 -1.36 7.26
CA HIS A 33 -11.72 -1.05 8.66
C HIS A 33 -11.22 0.40 8.80
N PRO A 34 -11.82 1.23 9.66
CA PRO A 34 -11.54 2.67 9.73
C PRO A 34 -10.06 2.96 9.99
N GLY A 35 -9.42 2.19 10.87
CA GLY A 35 -7.98 2.33 11.11
C GLY A 35 -7.13 2.02 9.87
N ARG A 36 -7.52 1.02 9.05
CA ARG A 36 -6.77 0.66 7.84
C ARG A 36 -6.92 1.73 6.77
N LEU A 37 -8.10 2.34 6.68
CA LEU A 37 -8.35 3.50 5.82
C LEU A 37 -7.54 4.72 6.30
N ALA A 38 -7.50 4.99 7.60
CA ALA A 38 -6.70 6.05 8.20
C ALA A 38 -5.20 5.86 7.94
N LEU A 39 -4.67 4.65 8.11
CA LEU A 39 -3.28 4.34 7.76
C LEU A 39 -2.99 4.57 6.26
N LYS A 40 -3.89 4.15 5.36
CA LYS A 40 -3.76 4.42 3.92
C LYS A 40 -3.76 5.93 3.62
N GLN A 41 -4.61 6.71 4.29
CA GLN A 41 -4.65 8.16 4.13
C GLN A 41 -3.38 8.83 4.66
N TRP A 42 -2.89 8.42 5.83
CA TRP A 42 -1.64 8.89 6.40
C TRP A 42 -0.47 8.61 5.45
N GLU A 43 -0.33 7.37 4.98
CA GLU A 43 0.72 7.02 4.02
C GLU A 43 0.58 7.80 2.70
N LYS A 44 -0.64 8.03 2.21
CA LYS A 44 -0.89 8.82 1.00
C LYS A 44 -0.46 10.28 1.19
N HIS A 45 -0.74 10.89 2.34
CA HIS A 45 -0.33 12.26 2.66
C HIS A 45 1.20 12.39 2.54
N TRP A 46 1.92 11.52 3.23
CA TRP A 46 3.39 11.51 3.20
C TRP A 46 3.98 11.19 1.82
N LYS A 47 3.41 10.22 1.09
CA LYS A 47 3.81 9.89 -0.29
C LYS A 47 3.50 10.98 -1.32
N SER A 48 2.57 11.88 -1.02
CA SER A 48 2.23 12.99 -1.93
C SER A 48 3.24 14.12 -1.77
N SER A 49 3.58 14.46 -0.52
CA SER A 49 4.63 15.43 -0.18
C SER A 49 6.02 14.81 -0.04
N TRP A 50 6.26 13.65 -0.66
CA TRP A 50 7.51 12.90 -0.49
C TRP A 50 8.75 13.73 -0.84
N PHE A 51 8.68 14.56 -1.89
CA PHE A 51 9.78 15.40 -2.33
C PHE A 51 10.06 16.56 -1.36
N GLU A 52 9.00 17.20 -0.86
CA GLU A 52 9.08 18.27 0.15
C GLU A 52 9.61 17.75 1.48
N ASN A 53 9.39 16.47 1.75
CA ASN A 53 9.85 15.79 2.95
C ASN A 53 11.30 15.29 2.89
N LEU A 54 11.96 15.42 1.74
CA LEU A 54 13.39 15.16 1.61
C LEU A 54 14.23 16.25 2.27
N THR A 55 15.46 15.89 2.68
CA THR A 55 16.46 16.89 3.06
C THR A 55 16.82 17.79 1.88
N LYS A 56 17.28 19.02 2.15
CA LYS A 56 17.72 19.95 1.10
C LYS A 56 18.79 19.35 0.19
N GLU A 57 19.70 18.55 0.74
CA GLU A 57 20.72 17.83 -0.02
C GLU A 57 20.12 16.79 -0.96
N LYS A 58 19.19 15.97 -0.47
CA LYS A 58 18.49 14.96 -1.28
C LYS A 58 17.61 15.59 -2.35
N GLN A 59 16.99 16.73 -2.08
CA GLN A 59 16.25 17.50 -3.09
C GLN A 59 17.18 17.99 -4.21
N LYS A 60 18.38 18.49 -3.87
CA LYS A 60 19.39 18.92 -4.85
C LYS A 60 19.89 17.74 -5.69
N GLU A 61 20.22 16.62 -5.05
CA GLU A 61 20.66 15.39 -5.72
C GLU A 61 19.61 14.90 -6.73
N TYR A 62 18.34 14.82 -6.30
CA TYR A 62 17.25 14.44 -7.18
C TYR A 62 17.12 15.39 -8.37
N LYS A 63 17.08 16.71 -8.13
CA LYS A 63 16.96 17.71 -9.20
C LYS A 63 18.10 17.60 -10.21
N LEU A 64 19.33 17.39 -9.74
CA LEU A 64 20.50 17.25 -10.60
C LEU A 64 20.39 16.03 -11.52
N ILE A 65 20.00 14.87 -10.97
CA ILE A 65 19.79 13.64 -11.74
C ILE A 65 18.66 13.84 -12.76
N THR A 66 17.50 14.36 -12.34
CA THR A 66 16.36 14.54 -13.25
C THR A 66 16.63 15.56 -14.35
N ASN A 67 17.35 16.64 -14.04
CA ASN A 67 17.70 17.67 -15.02
C ASN A 67 18.64 17.11 -16.08
N LYS A 68 19.67 16.35 -15.68
CA LYS A 68 20.58 15.68 -16.61
C LYS A 68 19.82 14.74 -17.55
N LEU A 69 18.95 13.89 -17.00
CA LEU A 69 18.14 12.96 -17.79
C LEU A 69 17.15 13.66 -18.72
N ALA A 70 16.60 14.79 -18.31
CA ALA A 70 15.72 15.61 -19.14
C ALA A 70 16.47 16.23 -20.33
N LEU A 71 17.69 16.75 -20.10
CA LEU A 71 18.55 17.29 -21.16
C LEU A 71 18.95 16.20 -22.16
N ASP A 72 19.30 15.01 -21.67
CA ASP A 72 19.64 13.84 -22.49
C ASP A 72 18.40 13.21 -23.18
N LYS A 73 17.20 13.79 -23.01
CA LYS A 73 15.91 13.32 -23.53
C LYS A 73 15.57 11.86 -23.16
N LYS A 74 16.15 11.35 -22.06
CA LYS A 74 15.98 9.97 -21.60
C LYS A 74 14.70 9.78 -20.78
N LYS A 75 13.55 9.86 -21.45
CA LYS A 75 12.22 9.82 -20.81
C LYS A 75 12.01 8.57 -19.94
N PHE A 76 12.42 7.39 -20.41
CA PHE A 76 12.25 6.13 -19.65
C PHE A 76 13.08 6.09 -18.36
N GLU A 77 14.34 6.52 -18.43
CA GLU A 77 15.20 6.60 -17.24
C GLU A 77 14.67 7.62 -16.24
N LEU A 78 14.16 8.77 -16.71
CA LEU A 78 13.55 9.78 -15.86
C LEU A 78 12.33 9.25 -15.10
N VAL A 79 11.46 8.49 -15.77
CA VAL A 79 10.31 7.82 -15.13
C VAL A 79 10.80 6.80 -14.09
N ARG A 80 11.81 6.00 -14.42
CA ARG A 80 12.39 5.01 -13.52
C ARG A 80 12.94 5.65 -12.25
N VAL A 81 13.78 6.69 -12.37
CA VAL A 81 14.34 7.43 -11.24
C VAL A 81 13.22 8.01 -10.37
N ARG A 82 12.20 8.63 -10.97
CA ARG A 82 11.07 9.18 -10.21
C ARG A 82 10.32 8.10 -9.41
N GLN A 83 10.10 6.94 -10.00
CA GLN A 83 9.44 5.82 -9.32
C GLN A 83 10.30 5.25 -8.19
N GLU A 84 11.61 5.11 -8.41
CA GLU A 84 12.55 4.60 -7.41
C GLU A 84 12.62 5.51 -6.18
N TRP A 85 12.77 6.81 -6.38
CA TRP A 85 12.78 7.79 -5.30
C TRP A 85 11.45 7.85 -4.56
N LYS A 86 10.32 7.76 -5.28
CA LYS A 86 8.99 7.69 -4.67
C LYS A 86 8.77 6.39 -3.89
N ARG A 87 9.34 5.25 -4.32
CA ARG A 87 9.29 4.00 -3.56
C ARG A 87 10.15 4.08 -2.30
N ASN A 88 11.32 4.70 -2.42
CA ASN A 88 12.29 4.84 -1.33
C ASN A 88 12.06 6.11 -0.47
N TRP A 89 10.89 6.75 -0.59
CA TRP A 89 10.60 8.05 0.00
C TRP A 89 10.90 8.10 1.50
N TYR A 90 10.49 7.05 2.23
CA TYR A 90 10.67 6.94 3.68
C TYR A 90 12.14 6.96 4.09
N ASN A 91 12.99 6.24 3.36
CA ASN A 91 14.43 6.18 3.65
C ASN A 91 15.15 7.47 3.28
N ASN A 92 14.55 8.29 2.41
CA ASN A 92 15.10 9.59 2.01
C ASN A 92 14.62 10.75 2.92
N LEU A 93 13.74 10.47 3.88
CA LEU A 93 13.34 11.42 4.92
C LEU A 93 14.49 11.65 5.91
N ASP A 94 14.51 12.83 6.53
CA ASP A 94 15.30 13.04 7.74
C ASP A 94 14.73 12.23 8.94
N LYS A 95 15.56 12.08 9.97
CA LYS A 95 15.21 11.28 11.16
C LYS A 95 14.01 11.85 11.91
N GLU A 96 13.82 13.16 11.92
CA GLU A 96 12.72 13.81 12.63
C GLU A 96 11.38 13.48 11.97
N LYS A 97 11.30 13.63 10.65
CA LYS A 97 10.13 13.28 9.84
C LYS A 97 9.84 11.79 9.86
N GLN A 98 10.87 10.93 9.89
CA GLN A 98 10.67 9.50 10.11
C GLN A 98 10.00 9.21 11.45
N CYS A 99 10.40 9.93 12.50
CA CYS A 99 9.80 9.82 13.83
C CYS A 99 8.36 10.34 13.83
N GLU A 100 8.07 11.48 13.20
CA GLU A 100 6.70 12.01 13.05
C GLU A 100 5.78 11.02 12.34
N TYR A 101 6.25 10.45 11.22
CA TYR A 101 5.52 9.42 10.50
C TYR A 101 5.19 8.22 11.41
N LYS A 102 6.19 7.70 12.15
CA LYS A 102 6.02 6.57 13.07
C LYS A 102 5.03 6.91 14.20
N LYS A 103 5.12 8.12 14.77
CA LYS A 103 4.18 8.57 15.82
C LYS A 103 2.75 8.58 15.32
N GLY A 104 2.49 9.11 14.12
CA GLY A 104 1.15 9.09 13.52
C GLY A 104 0.63 7.67 13.28
N VAL A 105 1.50 6.76 12.81
CA VAL A 105 1.13 5.33 12.64
C VAL A 105 0.73 4.69 13.98
N GLU A 106 1.53 4.91 15.03
CA GLU A 106 1.25 4.38 16.37
C GLU A 106 -0.04 4.95 16.96
N GLN A 107 -0.29 6.25 16.75
CA GLN A 107 -1.52 6.90 17.20
C GLN A 107 -2.76 6.31 16.51
N ILE A 108 -2.73 6.16 15.17
CA ILE A 108 -3.83 5.58 14.40
C ILE A 108 -4.10 4.13 14.86
N LYS A 109 -3.06 3.35 15.16
CA LYS A 109 -3.25 1.98 15.66
C LYS A 109 -3.96 1.96 17.01
N LYS A 110 -3.54 2.82 17.94
CA LYS A 110 -4.16 2.96 19.27
C LYS A 110 -5.61 3.42 19.19
N GLU A 111 -5.91 4.43 18.38
CA GLU A 111 -7.26 5.00 18.26
C GLU A 111 -8.26 4.02 17.64
N HIS A 112 -7.81 3.17 16.72
CA HIS A 112 -8.67 2.26 15.99
C HIS A 112 -8.57 0.79 16.41
N ASN A 113 -7.86 0.47 17.50
CA ASN A 113 -7.63 -0.90 17.97
C ASN A 113 -7.16 -1.85 16.86
N LEU A 114 -6.18 -1.40 16.07
CA LEU A 114 -5.56 -2.16 14.99
C LEU A 114 -4.42 -3.06 15.46
#